data_AF-A0A1H6TKK3-F1
#
_entry.id   AF-A0A1H6TKK3-F1
#
_cell.length_a   1.000
_cell.length_b   1.000
_cell.length_c   1.000
_cell.angle_alpha   90.00
_cell.angle_beta   90.00
_cell.angle_gamma   90.00
#
_symmetry.space_group_name_H-M   'P 1'
#
loop_
_entity.id
_entity.type
_entity.pdbx_description
1 polymer ?
#
loop_
_entity_poly.entity_id
_entity_poly.type
_entity_poly.pdbx_seq_one_letter_code
_entity_poly.pdbx_strand_id
1 'polypeptide(L)'
;MDYDESYKRDVFDRFNLYVNDSQKEDATLFLKSHPPAYTYVLNLAPDTMLDHIDLAIEQKYLLLDHETFYIYDLSKEKSTPYNSLVFQLTGAPLKSLETTTKIMTRYFKYVNVDYRWVRQFGLALKIKSCCPFVLGSYYFTPDRGVVKRSGNWIAFHHVLDMHPHPEGTLFNFSNRHQLITKQSLKHMTHLAHQTRLMAESQNKIAREWLNLQEKQKGTYSTDNIIDRLSTSSVFTMETPPLSSWMMTIIYYQSIGLIRQTLDEGDPLIDDIKRRHKKYLLDDDLLDID
;
A
#
# COMPACT_ATOMS: atom_id res chain seq x y z
N MET A 1 5.43 12.89 32.70
CA MET A 1 4.67 13.89 31.90
C MET A 1 3.27 13.33 31.78
N ASP A 2 2.37 13.77 32.65
CA ASP A 2 0.96 13.35 32.60
C ASP A 2 0.29 14.18 31.51
N TYR A 3 0.18 13.60 30.31
CA TYR A 3 -0.61 14.23 29.27
C TYR A 3 -2.08 14.15 29.69
N ASP A 4 -2.71 15.31 29.84
CA ASP A 4 -4.13 15.44 30.14
C ASP A 4 -4.95 14.54 29.18
N GLU A 5 -5.92 13.80 29.74
CA GLU A 5 -6.84 12.96 28.97
C GLU A 5 -7.60 13.78 27.91
N SER A 6 -7.79 15.08 28.15
CA SER A 6 -8.33 16.01 27.15
C SER A 6 -7.41 16.17 25.94
N TYR A 7 -6.10 16.29 26.17
CA TYR A 7 -5.09 16.42 25.13
C TYR A 7 -4.94 15.15 24.31
N LYS A 8 -4.92 13.98 24.97
CA LYS A 8 -4.90 12.68 24.25
C LYS A 8 -6.12 12.54 23.35
N ARG A 9 -7.31 12.88 23.86
CA ARG A 9 -8.57 12.79 23.10
C ARG A 9 -8.57 13.71 21.88
N ASP A 10 -8.19 14.98 22.05
CA ASP A 10 -8.08 15.95 20.95
C ASP A 10 -7.10 15.46 19.86
N VAL A 11 -5.95 14.93 20.27
CA VAL A 11 -4.96 14.36 19.36
C VAL A 11 -5.53 13.19 18.53
N PHE A 12 -6.19 12.23 19.18
CA PHE A 12 -6.79 11.09 18.48
C PHE A 12 -7.97 11.50 17.60
N ASP A 13 -8.77 12.48 18.02
CA ASP A 13 -9.91 12.97 17.25
C ASP A 13 -9.43 13.68 15.96
N ARG A 14 -8.41 14.54 16.05
CA ARG A 14 -7.80 15.19 14.87
C ARG A 14 -7.19 14.17 13.91
N PHE A 15 -6.50 13.16 14.44
CA PHE A 15 -5.94 12.08 13.63
C PHE A 15 -7.04 11.27 12.93
N ASN A 16 -8.10 10.93 13.65
CA ASN A 16 -9.23 10.19 13.10
C ASN A 16 -9.97 10.99 12.02
N LEU A 17 -10.16 12.30 12.21
CA LEU A 17 -10.72 13.20 11.21
C LEU A 17 -9.85 13.20 9.95
N TYR A 18 -8.53 13.35 10.09
CA TYR A 18 -7.59 13.30 8.97
C TYR A 18 -7.70 12.00 8.17
N VAL A 19 -7.68 10.84 8.84
CA VAL A 19 -7.78 9.52 8.18
C VAL A 19 -9.14 9.37 7.49
N ASN A 20 -10.23 9.75 8.16
CA ASN A 20 -11.58 9.56 7.64
C ASN A 20 -11.85 10.48 6.43
N ASP A 21 -11.38 11.72 6.45
CA ASP A 21 -11.60 12.65 5.33
C ASP A 21 -10.70 12.32 4.13
N SER A 22 -9.47 11.87 4.36
CA SER A 22 -8.58 11.37 3.30
C SER A 22 -9.18 10.17 2.54
N GLN A 23 -10.06 9.40 3.19
CA GLN A 23 -10.75 8.26 2.59
C GLN A 23 -12.06 8.64 1.87
N LYS A 24 -12.59 9.86 2.06
CA LYS A 24 -13.83 10.34 1.44
C LYS A 24 -13.61 11.08 0.11
N GLU A 25 -12.36 11.34 -0.28
CA GLU A 25 -12.06 12.07 -1.51
C GLU A 25 -12.57 11.36 -2.78
N ASP A 26 -12.95 12.19 -3.75
CA ASP A 26 -13.77 11.82 -4.89
C ASP A 26 -12.99 11.00 -5.94
N ALA A 27 -13.57 9.89 -6.39
CA ALA A 27 -12.96 8.95 -7.34
C ALA A 27 -12.71 9.54 -8.74
N THR A 28 -13.21 10.75 -8.99
CA THR A 28 -13.09 11.50 -10.24
C THR A 28 -11.65 11.93 -10.56
N LEU A 29 -10.76 12.01 -9.56
CA LEU A 29 -9.36 12.39 -9.73
C LEU A 29 -8.52 11.38 -10.54
N PHE A 30 -8.94 10.11 -10.59
CA PHE A 30 -8.23 9.03 -11.29
C PHE A 30 -8.54 8.95 -12.79
N LEU A 31 -9.58 9.67 -13.24
CA LEU A 31 -10.07 9.66 -14.62
C LEU A 31 -9.62 10.93 -15.33
N LYS A 32 -8.52 10.87 -16.10
CA LYS A 32 -8.14 11.93 -17.05
C LYS A 32 -8.15 11.42 -18.49
N SER A 33 -8.92 12.12 -19.34
CA SER A 33 -8.95 12.09 -20.81
C SER A 33 -9.08 10.71 -21.49
N HIS A 34 -9.48 10.72 -22.77
CA HIS A 34 -9.59 9.50 -23.57
C HIS A 34 -8.26 8.75 -23.56
N PRO A 35 -8.29 7.40 -23.52
CA PRO A 35 -7.05 6.64 -23.51
C PRO A 35 -6.21 6.99 -24.74
N PRO A 36 -4.90 7.25 -24.59
CA PRO A 36 -4.02 7.58 -25.71
C PRO A 36 -3.98 6.42 -26.72
N ALA A 37 -3.98 6.67 -28.03
CA ALA A 37 -3.86 5.60 -29.03
C ALA A 37 -2.52 4.84 -28.89
N TYR A 38 -2.58 3.51 -28.75
CA TYR A 38 -1.60 2.66 -28.07
C TYR A 38 -0.43 2.10 -28.92
N THR A 39 0.54 1.44 -28.25
CA THR A 39 1.56 0.58 -28.89
C THR A 39 1.76 -0.80 -28.20
N TYR A 40 1.42 -1.02 -26.92
CA TYR A 40 1.49 -2.36 -26.29
C TYR A 40 0.52 -2.54 -25.11
N VAL A 41 -0.39 -3.53 -25.20
CA VAL A 41 -1.38 -3.86 -24.16
C VAL A 41 -1.08 -5.25 -23.60
N LEU A 42 -0.78 -5.34 -22.30
CA LEU A 42 -0.64 -6.60 -21.59
C LEU A 42 -2.01 -7.08 -21.14
N ASN A 43 -2.51 -8.09 -21.84
CA ASN A 43 -3.67 -8.84 -21.38
C ASN A 43 -3.20 -10.08 -20.61
N LEU A 44 -3.62 -10.20 -19.35
CA LEU A 44 -3.33 -11.36 -18.49
C LEU A 44 -4.42 -12.44 -18.57
N ALA A 45 -5.16 -12.48 -19.69
CA ALA A 45 -6.06 -13.57 -19.99
C ALA A 45 -5.29 -14.91 -20.04
N PRO A 46 -5.91 -16.03 -19.64
CA PRO A 46 -5.24 -17.34 -19.65
C PRO A 46 -4.60 -17.68 -21.00
N ASP A 47 -5.24 -17.27 -22.09
CA ASP A 47 -4.83 -17.59 -23.45
C ASP A 47 -3.55 -16.85 -23.89
N THR A 48 -3.33 -15.62 -23.40
CA THR A 48 -2.15 -14.79 -23.71
C THR A 48 -1.05 -14.90 -22.65
N MET A 49 -1.37 -15.49 -21.50
CA MET A 49 -0.45 -15.62 -20.37
C MET A 49 0.73 -16.56 -20.69
N LEU A 50 0.48 -17.64 -21.46
CA LEU A 50 1.54 -18.55 -21.90
C LEU A 50 2.56 -17.85 -22.82
N ASP A 51 2.11 -17.00 -23.73
CA ASP A 51 2.99 -16.21 -24.60
C ASP A 51 3.94 -15.32 -23.78
N HIS A 52 3.41 -14.70 -22.71
CA HIS A 52 4.23 -13.89 -21.80
C HIS A 52 5.22 -14.72 -20.99
N ILE A 53 4.87 -15.96 -20.61
CA ILE A 53 5.81 -16.88 -19.95
C ILE A 53 6.94 -17.30 -20.90
N ASP A 54 6.63 -17.57 -22.16
CA ASP A 54 7.62 -18.03 -23.14
C ASP A 54 8.64 -16.93 -23.48
N LEU A 55 8.18 -15.68 -23.56
CA LEU A 55 9.05 -14.51 -23.74
C LEU A 55 9.84 -14.14 -22.48
N ALA A 56 9.42 -14.62 -21.31
CA ALA A 56 10.03 -14.22 -20.04
C ALA A 56 11.37 -14.91 -19.78
N ILE A 57 12.32 -14.13 -19.28
CA ILE A 57 13.66 -14.60 -18.91
C ILE A 57 13.59 -15.30 -17.56
N GLU A 58 14.07 -16.54 -17.49
CA GLU A 58 14.12 -17.30 -16.25
C GLU A 58 15.17 -16.73 -15.29
N GLN A 59 14.74 -16.47 -14.05
CA GLN A 59 15.59 -15.99 -12.97
C GLN A 59 15.47 -16.91 -11.75
N LYS A 60 16.61 -17.47 -11.33
CA LYS A 60 16.68 -18.29 -10.11
C LYS A 60 16.37 -17.47 -8.86
N TYR A 61 16.87 -16.24 -8.82
CA TYR A 61 16.65 -15.29 -7.73
C TYR A 61 16.24 -13.94 -8.30
N LEU A 62 14.95 -13.64 -8.22
CA LEU A 62 14.43 -12.37 -8.69
C LEU A 62 14.67 -11.27 -7.65
N LEU A 63 15.26 -10.15 -8.07
CA LEU A 63 15.37 -8.93 -7.30
C LEU A 63 14.57 -7.84 -8.02
N LEU A 64 13.67 -7.19 -7.29
CA LEU A 64 12.86 -6.10 -7.85
C LEU A 64 13.69 -4.83 -7.95
N ASP A 65 13.39 -4.04 -8.97
CA ASP A 65 14.03 -2.77 -9.25
C ASP A 65 12.98 -1.67 -9.48
N HIS A 66 13.48 -0.48 -9.81
CA HIS A 66 12.66 0.67 -10.13
C HIS A 66 11.93 0.57 -11.46
N GLU A 67 12.22 -0.42 -12.32
CA GLU A 67 11.53 -0.61 -13.59
C GLU A 67 10.34 -1.56 -13.43
N THR A 68 10.27 -2.28 -12.31
CA THR A 68 9.21 -3.24 -12.06
C THR A 68 7.87 -2.53 -11.88
N PHE A 69 6.91 -2.79 -12.78
CA PHE A 69 5.58 -2.18 -12.68
C PHE A 69 4.47 -3.14 -12.22
N TYR A 70 4.65 -4.45 -12.43
CA TYR A 70 3.66 -5.45 -12.02
C TYR A 70 4.30 -6.80 -11.67
N ILE A 71 3.81 -7.43 -10.60
CA ILE A 71 4.24 -8.75 -10.14
C ILE A 71 3.00 -9.64 -10.11
N TYR A 72 3.01 -10.68 -10.92
CA TYR A 72 1.92 -11.63 -11.08
C TYR A 72 2.21 -12.94 -10.37
N ASP A 73 1.22 -13.45 -9.64
CA ASP A 73 1.26 -14.72 -8.94
C ASP A 73 0.74 -15.85 -9.83
N LEU A 74 1.66 -16.73 -10.23
CA LEU A 74 1.38 -17.94 -11.01
C LEU A 74 1.25 -19.19 -10.15
N SER A 75 1.31 -19.09 -8.82
CA SER A 75 1.30 -20.27 -7.93
C SER A 75 0.07 -21.17 -8.03
N LYS A 76 -1.01 -20.70 -8.66
CA LYS A 76 -2.23 -21.48 -8.92
C LYS A 76 -2.29 -22.09 -10.32
N GLU A 77 -1.40 -21.68 -11.21
CA GLU A 77 -1.38 -22.10 -12.60
C GLU A 77 -0.65 -23.44 -12.72
N LYS A 78 -1.34 -24.47 -13.23
CA LYS A 78 -0.78 -25.83 -13.33
C LYS A 78 -0.09 -26.08 -14.67
N SER A 79 -0.35 -25.23 -15.66
CA SER A 79 0.25 -25.34 -17.00
C SER A 79 1.74 -24.99 -17.03
N THR A 80 2.28 -24.39 -15.96
CA THR A 80 3.67 -23.93 -15.89
C THR A 80 4.33 -24.32 -14.55
N PRO A 81 5.63 -24.62 -14.52
CA PRO A 81 6.36 -24.84 -13.27
C PRO A 81 6.67 -23.53 -12.52
N TYR A 82 6.52 -22.37 -13.17
CA TYR A 82 6.86 -21.07 -12.59
C TYR A 82 5.76 -20.57 -11.65
N ASN A 83 6.17 -19.95 -10.55
CA ASN A 83 5.27 -19.45 -9.50
C ASN A 83 5.07 -17.93 -9.57
N SER A 84 5.90 -17.22 -10.34
CA SER A 84 5.80 -15.77 -10.48
C SER A 84 6.27 -15.28 -11.84
N LEU A 85 5.66 -14.18 -12.28
CA LEU A 85 6.01 -13.43 -13.47
C LEU A 85 6.08 -11.95 -13.11
N VAL A 86 7.16 -11.28 -13.48
CA VAL A 86 7.42 -9.87 -13.15
C VAL A 86 7.57 -9.09 -14.44
N PHE A 87 6.82 -8.00 -14.56
CA PHE A 87 6.83 -7.13 -15.71
C PHE A 87 7.61 -5.86 -15.39
N GLN A 88 8.51 -5.50 -16.29
CA GLN A 88 9.38 -4.34 -16.20
C GLN A 88 9.02 -3.33 -17.30
N LEU A 89 9.20 -2.05 -17.01
CA LEU A 89 8.97 -0.96 -17.96
C LEU A 89 9.88 -1.03 -19.19
N THR A 90 11.01 -1.71 -19.04
CA THR A 90 12.04 -1.91 -20.05
C THR A 90 12.53 -3.35 -19.96
N GLY A 91 12.90 -3.92 -21.11
CA GLY A 91 13.35 -5.31 -21.20
C GLY A 91 12.20 -6.32 -21.29
N ALA A 92 12.58 -7.59 -21.19
CA ALA A 92 11.65 -8.71 -21.23
C ALA A 92 11.08 -9.00 -19.82
N PRO A 93 9.86 -9.56 -19.71
CA PRO A 93 9.36 -10.02 -18.42
C PRO A 93 10.30 -11.05 -17.79
N LEU A 94 10.25 -11.18 -16.47
CA LEU A 94 11.08 -12.11 -15.70
C LEU A 94 10.19 -13.19 -15.09
N LYS A 95 10.57 -14.46 -15.21
CA LYS A 95 9.85 -15.59 -14.59
C LYS A 95 10.70 -16.28 -13.54
N SER A 96 10.07 -16.78 -12.48
CA SER A 96 10.77 -17.49 -11.43
C SER A 96 9.96 -18.63 -10.82
N LEU A 97 10.66 -19.66 -10.33
CA LEU A 97 10.09 -20.72 -9.50
C LEU A 97 9.74 -20.22 -8.09
N GLU A 98 10.13 -19.00 -7.73
CA GLU A 98 9.81 -18.40 -6.44
C GLU A 98 8.38 -17.85 -6.40
N THR A 99 7.73 -17.93 -5.23
CA THR A 99 6.44 -17.28 -5.01
C THR A 99 6.61 -15.77 -4.90
N THR A 100 5.56 -15.00 -5.23
CA THR A 100 5.59 -13.54 -5.09
C THR A 100 5.87 -13.11 -3.65
N THR A 101 5.41 -13.89 -2.64
CA THR A 101 5.77 -13.67 -1.23
C THR A 101 7.28 -13.75 -0.98
N LYS A 102 7.98 -14.75 -1.55
CA LYS A 102 9.44 -14.88 -1.39
C LYS A 102 10.18 -13.71 -2.04
N ILE A 103 9.75 -13.32 -3.24
CA ILE A 103 10.33 -12.20 -3.99
C ILE A 103 10.18 -10.89 -3.21
N MET A 104 8.95 -10.56 -2.77
CA MET A 104 8.70 -9.35 -1.98
C MET A 104 9.45 -9.37 -0.65
N THR A 105 9.47 -10.51 0.05
CA THR A 105 10.22 -10.64 1.31
C THR A 105 11.72 -10.42 1.11
N ARG A 106 12.29 -10.90 0.00
CA ARG A 106 13.68 -10.61 -0.36
C ARG A 106 13.87 -9.13 -0.63
N TYR A 107 12.98 -8.50 -1.39
CA TYR A 107 13.05 -7.07 -1.67
C TYR A 107 13.03 -6.23 -0.39
N PHE A 108 12.11 -6.54 0.54
CA PHE A 108 12.03 -5.88 1.85
C PHE A 108 13.34 -6.00 2.65
N LYS A 109 13.95 -7.19 2.66
CA LYS A 109 15.27 -7.40 3.29
C LYS A 109 16.37 -6.61 2.59
N TYR A 110 16.36 -6.58 1.26
CA TYR A 110 17.34 -5.86 0.46
C TYR A 110 17.33 -4.35 0.75
N VAL A 111 16.14 -3.75 0.85
CA VAL A 111 15.99 -2.33 1.22
C VAL A 111 16.06 -2.08 2.73
N ASN A 112 16.36 -3.11 3.52
CA ASN A 112 16.49 -3.08 4.99
C ASN A 112 15.25 -2.51 5.71
N VAL A 113 14.04 -2.83 5.22
CA VAL A 113 12.77 -2.44 5.84
C VAL A 113 11.95 -3.68 6.16
N ASP A 114 11.68 -3.92 7.44
CA ASP A 114 10.78 -5.00 7.84
C ASP A 114 9.32 -4.60 7.58
N TYR A 115 8.67 -5.33 6.67
CA TYR A 115 7.29 -5.10 6.28
C TYR A 115 6.29 -5.19 7.43
N ARG A 116 6.64 -5.86 8.54
CA ARG A 116 5.81 -5.86 9.76
C ARG A 116 5.60 -4.44 10.29
N TRP A 117 6.64 -3.59 10.29
CA TRP A 117 6.52 -2.20 10.74
C TRP A 117 5.66 -1.36 9.81
N VAL A 118 5.85 -1.56 8.50
CA VAL A 118 5.04 -0.94 7.45
C VAL A 118 3.56 -1.27 7.66
N ARG A 119 3.23 -2.54 7.95
CA ARG A 119 1.86 -2.95 8.27
C ARG A 119 1.32 -2.34 9.56
N GLN A 120 2.11 -2.24 10.63
CA GLN A 120 1.68 -1.60 11.87
C GLN A 120 1.35 -0.11 11.65
N PHE A 121 2.15 0.57 10.83
CA PHE A 121 1.86 1.93 10.41
C PHE A 121 0.55 2.02 9.61
N GLY A 122 0.35 1.10 8.65
CA GLY A 122 -0.91 1.00 7.92
C GLY A 122 -2.12 0.76 8.84
N LEU A 123 -1.99 -0.08 9.87
CA LEU A 123 -3.06 -0.33 10.85
C LEU A 123 -3.43 0.95 11.62
N ALA A 124 -2.44 1.76 12.00
CA ALA A 124 -2.70 3.06 12.62
C ALA A 124 -3.50 3.98 11.67
N LEU A 125 -3.29 3.87 10.35
CA LEU A 125 -4.04 4.57 9.30
C LEU A 125 -5.37 3.88 8.91
N LYS A 126 -5.83 2.90 9.70
CA LYS A 126 -7.03 2.08 9.43
C LYS A 126 -6.95 1.24 8.14
N ILE A 127 -5.75 0.97 7.63
CA ILE A 127 -5.51 0.07 6.50
C ILE A 127 -5.38 -1.36 7.03
N LYS A 128 -6.50 -2.10 7.05
CA LYS A 128 -6.59 -3.44 7.65
C LYS A 128 -6.11 -4.55 6.72
N SER A 129 -6.38 -4.41 5.43
CA SER A 129 -6.07 -5.38 4.38
C SER A 129 -5.29 -4.70 3.25
N CYS A 130 -4.66 -5.51 2.40
CA CYS A 130 -3.93 -5.05 1.22
C CYS A 130 -2.94 -3.91 1.49
N CYS A 131 -2.30 -3.91 2.66
CA CYS A 131 -1.44 -2.82 3.10
C CYS A 131 -0.35 -2.54 2.06
N PRO A 132 -0.18 -1.29 1.60
CA PRO A 132 0.84 -0.95 0.62
C PRO A 132 2.23 -0.95 1.27
N PHE A 133 3.24 -1.41 0.53
CA PHE A 133 4.63 -1.15 0.85
C PHE A 133 5.02 0.19 0.22
N VAL A 134 5.27 1.18 1.07
CA VAL A 134 5.71 2.52 0.68
C VAL A 134 7.09 2.76 1.26
N LEU A 135 8.04 3.12 0.39
CA LEU A 135 9.37 3.56 0.76
C LEU A 135 9.86 4.62 -0.24
N GLY A 136 9.92 5.89 0.19
CA GLY A 136 10.33 7.00 -0.68
C GLY A 136 9.40 7.16 -1.89
N SER A 137 9.92 6.94 -3.09
CA SER A 137 9.15 6.95 -4.35
C SER A 137 8.66 5.56 -4.79
N TYR A 138 8.94 4.50 -4.02
CA TYR A 138 8.54 3.14 -4.34
C TYR A 138 7.24 2.78 -3.65
N TYR A 139 6.20 2.56 -4.44
CA TYR A 139 4.86 2.19 -3.97
C TYR A 139 4.48 0.84 -4.56
N PHE A 140 4.57 -0.23 -3.79
CA PHE A 140 4.13 -1.57 -4.17
C PHE A 140 2.90 -1.95 -3.36
N THR A 141 1.79 -2.21 -4.02
CA THR A 141 0.52 -2.51 -3.34
C THR A 141 -0.03 -3.84 -3.77
N PRO A 142 -0.34 -4.73 -2.82
CA PRO A 142 -0.90 -6.03 -3.15
C PRO A 142 -2.37 -5.89 -3.56
N ASP A 143 -2.77 -6.60 -4.61
CA ASP A 143 -4.15 -6.55 -5.11
C ASP A 143 -5.17 -7.25 -4.19
N ARG A 144 -4.67 -8.12 -3.32
CA ARG A 144 -5.40 -8.89 -2.31
C ARG A 144 -4.60 -9.03 -1.02
N GLY A 145 -5.22 -9.51 0.06
CA GLY A 145 -4.52 -9.75 1.33
C GLY A 145 -3.39 -10.79 1.19
N VAL A 146 -2.13 -10.34 1.29
CA VAL A 146 -0.91 -11.15 1.06
C VAL A 146 -0.26 -11.71 2.32
N VAL A 147 -0.89 -11.54 3.49
CA VAL A 147 -0.29 -11.90 4.79
C VAL A 147 -0.05 -13.41 4.93
N LYS A 148 -0.97 -14.23 4.43
CA LYS A 148 -0.90 -15.71 4.51
C LYS A 148 -0.74 -16.37 3.13
N ARG A 149 -0.77 -15.61 2.02
CA ARG A 149 -0.88 -16.16 0.65
C ARG A 149 -0.12 -15.29 -0.35
N SER A 150 0.44 -15.92 -1.38
CA SER A 150 0.94 -15.22 -2.56
C SER A 150 -0.17 -14.37 -3.18
N GLY A 151 0.19 -13.27 -3.84
CA GLY A 151 -0.75 -12.38 -4.51
C GLY A 151 -0.04 -11.51 -5.53
N ASN A 152 -0.82 -10.79 -6.33
CA ASN A 152 -0.26 -9.87 -7.30
C ASN A 152 0.10 -8.57 -6.60
N TRP A 153 1.08 -7.86 -7.15
CA TRP A 153 1.47 -6.55 -6.65
C TRP A 153 1.54 -5.56 -7.82
N ILE A 154 1.01 -4.38 -7.59
CA ILE A 154 1.03 -3.27 -8.53
C ILE A 154 1.97 -2.20 -8.01
N ALA A 155 2.85 -1.72 -8.88
CA ALA A 155 3.71 -0.59 -8.61
C ALA A 155 2.97 0.73 -8.91
N PHE A 156 2.23 1.28 -7.95
CA PHE A 156 1.47 2.52 -8.17
C PHE A 156 2.35 3.72 -8.52
N HIS A 157 3.65 3.68 -8.22
CA HIS A 157 4.61 4.71 -8.60
C HIS A 157 4.83 4.81 -10.12
N HIS A 158 4.41 3.81 -10.89
CA HIS A 158 4.44 3.83 -12.36
C HIS A 158 3.09 4.09 -13.01
N VAL A 159 1.99 4.11 -12.25
CA VAL A 159 0.63 4.26 -12.78
C VAL A 159 0.36 5.73 -13.08
N LEU A 160 -0.04 6.02 -14.32
CA LEU A 160 -0.39 7.36 -14.79
C LEU A 160 -1.90 7.63 -14.64
N ASP A 161 -2.72 6.65 -14.99
CA ASP A 161 -4.18 6.71 -14.98
C ASP A 161 -4.81 5.29 -14.98
N MET A 162 -6.08 5.23 -14.58
CA MET A 162 -6.87 4.00 -14.49
C MET A 162 -8.24 4.21 -15.13
N HIS A 163 -8.68 3.25 -15.95
CA HIS A 163 -9.94 3.29 -16.66
C HIS A 163 -10.76 2.01 -16.42
N PRO A 164 -12.10 2.10 -16.40
CA PRO A 164 -12.94 0.91 -16.36
C PRO A 164 -12.77 0.11 -17.66
N HIS A 165 -12.67 -1.22 -17.55
CA HIS A 165 -12.58 -2.13 -18.69
C HIS A 165 -13.59 -3.28 -18.53
N PRO A 166 -14.15 -3.87 -19.60
CA PRO A 166 -15.10 -4.98 -19.49
C PRO A 166 -14.59 -6.16 -18.64
N GLU A 167 -13.28 -6.42 -18.67
CA GLU A 167 -12.63 -7.50 -17.91
C GLU A 167 -12.11 -7.07 -16.52
N GLY A 168 -12.27 -5.79 -16.14
CA GLY A 168 -11.88 -5.25 -14.85
C GLY A 168 -11.38 -3.81 -14.92
N THR A 169 -10.08 -3.59 -14.72
CA THR A 169 -9.47 -2.26 -14.72
C THR A 169 -8.29 -2.20 -15.67
N LEU A 170 -8.30 -1.21 -16.57
CA LEU A 170 -7.19 -0.87 -17.44
C LEU A 170 -6.30 0.16 -16.74
N PHE A 171 -5.05 -0.20 -16.55
CA PHE A 171 -4.00 0.69 -16.06
C PHE A 171 -3.15 1.15 -17.23
N ASN A 172 -2.82 2.44 -17.26
CA ASN A 172 -1.70 2.89 -18.07
C ASN A 172 -0.53 3.23 -17.16
N PHE A 173 0.63 2.74 -17.54
CA PHE A 173 1.89 3.00 -16.87
C PHE A 173 2.76 3.92 -17.70
N SER A 174 3.83 4.40 -17.08
CA SER A 174 4.98 4.99 -17.76
C SER A 174 5.43 4.13 -18.96
N ASN A 175 6.11 4.75 -19.92
CA ASN A 175 6.58 4.09 -21.15
C ASN A 175 5.47 3.46 -22.03
N ARG A 176 4.23 3.95 -21.92
CA ARG A 176 3.07 3.51 -22.74
C ARG A 176 2.69 2.04 -22.56
N HIS A 177 3.06 1.44 -21.43
CA HIS A 177 2.58 0.11 -21.07
C HIS A 177 1.15 0.19 -20.57
N GLN A 178 0.34 -0.78 -20.96
CA GLN A 178 -1.00 -0.94 -20.42
C GLN A 178 -1.19 -2.33 -19.82
N LEU A 179 -1.97 -2.42 -18.76
CA LEU A 179 -2.31 -3.69 -18.11
C LEU A 179 -3.80 -3.77 -17.83
N ILE A 180 -4.42 -4.89 -18.19
CA ILE A 180 -5.77 -5.21 -17.76
C ILE A 180 -5.69 -6.13 -16.55
N THR A 181 -6.26 -5.70 -15.43
CA THR A 181 -6.40 -6.52 -14.22
C THR A 181 -7.85 -6.97 -14.05
N LYS A 182 -8.05 -8.13 -13.42
CA LYS A 182 -9.38 -8.72 -13.16
C LYS A 182 -10.19 -8.01 -12.07
N GLN A 183 -9.58 -7.05 -11.37
CA GLN A 183 -10.23 -6.36 -10.25
C GLN A 183 -11.02 -5.15 -10.75
N SER A 184 -12.11 -4.83 -10.06
CA SER A 184 -12.95 -3.68 -10.40
C SER A 184 -12.23 -2.35 -10.18
N LEU A 185 -12.59 -1.32 -10.98
CA LEU A 185 -12.03 0.02 -10.83
C LEU A 185 -12.22 0.55 -9.41
N LYS A 186 -13.40 0.32 -8.80
CA LYS A 186 -13.69 0.72 -7.42
C LYS A 186 -12.68 0.16 -6.42
N HIS A 187 -12.35 -1.13 -6.55
CA HIS A 187 -11.34 -1.78 -5.69
C HIS A 187 -9.95 -1.19 -5.92
N MET A 188 -9.57 -0.99 -7.18
CA MET A 188 -8.26 -0.45 -7.53
C MET A 188 -8.07 1.00 -7.10
N THR A 189 -9.11 1.83 -7.25
CA THR A 189 -9.16 3.18 -6.68
C THR A 189 -9.01 3.15 -5.17
N HIS A 190 -9.67 2.24 -4.47
CA HIS A 190 -9.51 2.08 -3.02
C HIS A 190 -8.05 1.76 -2.63
N LEU A 191 -7.39 0.83 -3.34
CA LEU A 191 -5.98 0.52 -3.11
C LEU A 191 -5.07 1.71 -3.40
N ALA A 192 -5.34 2.49 -4.45
CA ALA A 192 -4.61 3.70 -4.77
C ALA A 192 -4.76 4.76 -3.64
N HIS A 193 -5.95 4.94 -3.08
CA HIS A 193 -6.17 5.82 -1.92
C HIS A 193 -5.40 5.35 -0.68
N GLN A 194 -5.41 4.05 -0.37
CA GLN A 194 -4.64 3.50 0.75
C GLN A 194 -3.14 3.75 0.56
N THR A 195 -2.64 3.55 -0.66
CA THR A 195 -1.26 3.82 -1.05
C THR A 195 -0.90 5.29 -0.84
N ARG A 196 -1.77 6.19 -1.33
CA ARG A 196 -1.60 7.64 -1.15
C ARG A 196 -1.57 8.02 0.31
N LEU A 197 -2.57 7.59 1.09
CA LEU A 197 -2.67 7.91 2.51
C LEU A 197 -1.37 7.51 3.24
N MET A 198 -0.88 6.31 2.94
CA MET A 198 0.36 5.81 3.52
C MET A 198 1.59 6.62 3.10
N ALA A 199 1.72 6.95 1.82
CA ALA A 199 2.81 7.77 1.28
C ALA A 199 2.80 9.20 1.83
N GLU A 200 1.64 9.85 1.84
CA GLU A 200 1.49 11.20 2.38
C GLU A 200 1.79 11.23 3.87
N SER A 201 1.31 10.26 4.64
CA SER A 201 1.58 10.20 6.07
C SER A 201 3.06 9.95 6.36
N GLN A 202 3.73 9.04 5.63
CA GLN A 202 5.18 8.86 5.75
C GLN A 202 5.94 10.13 5.37
N ASN A 203 5.58 10.78 4.26
CA ASN A 203 6.22 12.02 3.81
C ASN A 203 6.01 13.16 4.79
N LYS A 204 4.82 13.29 5.39
CA LYS A 204 4.55 14.29 6.43
C LYS A 204 5.38 14.03 7.67
N ILE A 205 5.44 12.79 8.16
CA ILE A 205 6.29 12.43 9.31
C ILE A 205 7.77 12.71 8.99
N ALA A 206 8.24 12.32 7.81
CA ALA A 206 9.60 12.55 7.38
C ALA A 206 9.90 14.05 7.25
N ARG A 207 8.98 14.85 6.68
CA ARG A 207 9.11 16.31 6.61
C ARG A 207 9.11 16.95 7.98
N GLU A 208 8.25 16.54 8.91
CA GLU A 208 8.26 17.06 10.27
C GLU A 208 9.54 16.67 11.01
N TRP A 209 10.01 15.44 10.83
CA TRP A 209 11.29 14.97 11.37
C TRP A 209 12.47 15.76 10.80
N LEU A 210 12.46 15.98 9.48
CA LEU A 210 13.42 16.81 8.78
C LEU A 210 13.30 18.26 9.24
N ASN A 211 12.11 18.85 9.38
CA ASN A 211 11.92 20.22 9.88
C ASN A 211 12.44 20.39 11.33
N LEU A 212 12.37 19.33 12.13
CA LEU A 212 13.00 19.28 13.46
C LEU A 212 14.53 19.15 13.38
N GLN A 213 15.07 18.56 12.30
CA GLN A 213 16.51 18.42 12.03
C GLN A 213 17.13 19.58 11.19
N GLU A 214 16.33 20.26 10.37
CA GLU A 214 16.68 21.20 9.31
C GLU A 214 15.69 22.38 9.41
N LYS A 215 15.99 23.61 9.83
CA LYS A 215 17.23 24.40 9.80
C LYS A 215 18.11 24.32 8.55
N GLN A 216 17.92 23.39 7.60
CA GLN A 216 18.71 23.30 6.36
C GLN A 216 18.01 22.56 5.20
N LYS A 217 17.30 23.31 4.35
CA LYS A 217 17.15 23.15 2.88
C LYS A 217 16.63 21.83 2.28
N GLY A 218 15.41 21.90 1.73
CA GLY A 218 14.79 20.84 0.92
C GLY A 218 15.14 20.84 -0.59
N THR A 219 14.69 19.77 -1.25
CA THR A 219 14.72 19.59 -2.72
C THR A 219 13.47 18.86 -3.24
N TYR A 220 13.05 19.24 -4.45
CA TYR A 220 11.84 18.79 -5.16
C TYR A 220 12.02 17.45 -5.91
N SER A 221 10.92 16.73 -6.14
CA SER A 221 10.80 15.52 -6.97
C SER A 221 9.58 15.63 -7.92
N THR A 222 9.59 14.88 -9.02
CA THR A 222 8.65 14.90 -10.16
C THR A 222 7.25 14.34 -9.86
N ASP A 223 6.20 15.01 -10.38
CA ASP A 223 4.76 14.74 -10.19
C ASP A 223 4.28 13.34 -10.64
N ASN A 224 4.02 12.42 -9.71
CA ASN A 224 3.30 11.15 -9.96
C ASN A 224 1.80 11.22 -9.54
N ILE A 225 1.02 10.12 -9.70
CA ILE A 225 -0.42 10.13 -9.34
C ILE A 225 -0.65 10.39 -7.85
N ILE A 226 0.25 9.92 -7.00
CA ILE A 226 0.22 10.17 -5.55
C ILE A 226 0.49 11.65 -5.30
N ASP A 227 1.53 12.22 -5.91
CA ASP A 227 1.88 13.65 -5.78
C ASP A 227 0.77 14.56 -6.31
N ARG A 228 0.12 14.18 -7.41
CA ARG A 228 -1.03 14.89 -7.99
C ARG A 228 -2.25 14.85 -7.08
N LEU A 229 -2.53 13.70 -6.45
CA LEU A 229 -3.59 13.62 -5.47
C LEU A 229 -3.26 14.48 -4.24
N SER A 230 -1.99 14.47 -3.80
CA SER A 230 -1.50 15.31 -2.70
C SER A 230 -1.60 16.81 -3.00
N THR A 231 -1.32 17.23 -4.23
CA THR A 231 -1.40 18.65 -4.66
C THR A 231 -2.81 19.10 -5.03
N SER A 232 -3.68 18.19 -5.49
CA SER A 232 -5.10 18.50 -5.75
C SER A 232 -5.95 18.63 -4.49
N SER A 233 -5.46 18.07 -3.37
CA SER A 233 -6.11 18.20 -2.08
C SER A 233 -5.83 19.60 -1.52
N VAL A 234 -6.75 20.54 -1.75
CA VAL A 234 -6.75 21.85 -1.09
C VAL A 234 -7.21 21.63 0.36
N PHE A 235 -6.37 21.02 1.21
CA PHE A 235 -6.72 20.80 2.61
C PHE A 235 -6.29 21.97 3.48
N THR A 236 -7.30 22.67 4.00
CA THR A 236 -7.24 23.79 4.97
C THR A 236 -7.17 23.32 6.43
N MET A 237 -6.82 22.05 6.71
CA MET A 237 -6.70 21.57 8.09
C MET A 237 -5.25 21.40 8.50
N GLU A 238 -4.92 21.90 9.69
CA GLU A 238 -3.60 21.79 10.31
C GLU A 238 -3.22 20.31 10.48
N THR A 239 -2.06 19.95 9.93
CA THR A 239 -1.49 18.62 10.10
C THR A 239 -1.25 18.32 11.59
N PRO A 240 -1.63 17.13 12.09
CA PRO A 240 -1.33 16.75 13.47
C PRO A 240 0.19 16.81 13.71
N PRO A 241 0.63 17.36 14.86
CA PRO A 241 2.05 17.48 15.17
C PRO A 241 2.73 16.09 15.27
N LEU A 242 4.04 16.02 15.07
CA LEU A 242 4.79 14.76 15.13
C LEU A 242 4.55 13.99 16.44
N SER A 243 4.38 14.70 17.55
CA SER A 243 4.06 14.10 18.86
C SER A 243 2.75 13.31 18.80
N SER A 244 1.75 13.78 18.06
CA SER A 244 0.50 13.06 17.82
C SER A 244 0.73 11.78 17.04
N TRP A 245 1.50 11.85 15.95
CA TRP A 245 1.86 10.68 15.15
C TRP A 245 2.59 9.61 15.98
N MET A 246 3.61 10.02 16.72
CA MET A 246 4.41 9.14 17.56
C MET A 246 3.55 8.52 18.68
N MET A 247 2.71 9.31 19.35
CA MET A 247 1.81 8.81 20.39
C MET A 247 0.81 7.79 19.82
N THR A 248 0.27 8.02 18.63
CA THR A 248 -0.64 7.07 17.98
C THR A 248 0.08 5.78 17.58
N ILE A 249 1.28 5.85 17.02
CA ILE A 249 2.08 4.66 16.67
C ILE A 249 2.44 3.88 17.94
N ILE A 250 2.94 4.56 18.97
CA ILE A 250 3.30 3.94 20.25
C ILE A 250 2.06 3.28 20.86
N TYR A 251 0.92 3.97 20.90
CA TYR A 251 -0.33 3.43 21.42
C TYR A 251 -0.76 2.14 20.69
N TYR A 252 -0.76 2.13 19.36
CA TYR A 252 -1.13 0.94 18.60
C TYR A 252 -0.10 -0.20 18.74
N GLN A 253 1.20 0.12 18.80
CA GLN A 253 2.23 -0.88 19.09
C GLN A 253 2.09 -1.45 20.50
N SER A 254 1.81 -0.61 21.49
CA SER A 254 1.57 -1.03 22.88
C SER A 254 0.34 -1.93 22.96
N ILE A 255 -0.76 -1.62 22.27
CA ILE A 255 -1.94 -2.50 22.22
C ILE A 255 -1.61 -3.83 21.53
N GLY A 256 -0.87 -3.80 20.43
CA GLY A 256 -0.44 -5.01 19.72
C GLY A 256 0.41 -5.92 20.60
N LEU A 257 1.38 -5.33 21.32
CA LEU A 257 2.20 -6.04 22.29
C LEU A 257 1.37 -6.57 23.45
N ILE A 258 0.59 -5.72 24.11
CA ILE A 258 -0.29 -6.09 25.23
C ILE A 258 -1.21 -7.25 24.85
N ARG A 259 -1.80 -7.26 23.65
CA ARG A 259 -2.62 -8.39 23.19
C ARG A 259 -1.79 -9.66 22.95
N GLN A 260 -0.59 -9.55 22.38
CA GLN A 260 0.30 -10.70 22.19
C GLN A 260 0.82 -11.28 23.53
N THR A 261 1.06 -10.45 24.54
CA THR A 261 1.50 -10.90 25.86
C THR A 261 0.36 -11.38 26.75
N LEU A 262 -0.87 -10.90 26.53
CA LEU A 262 -2.04 -11.21 27.35
C LEU A 262 -3.02 -12.20 26.69
N ASP A 263 -2.71 -12.76 25.50
CA ASP A 263 -3.49 -13.83 24.86
C ASP A 263 -3.60 -15.11 25.72
N GLU A 264 -2.89 -15.19 26.86
CA GLU A 264 -3.15 -16.17 27.92
C GLU A 264 -4.12 -15.60 28.99
N GLY A 265 -5.42 -15.53 28.65
CA GLY A 265 -6.52 -15.61 29.62
C GLY A 265 -6.67 -14.52 30.68
N ASP A 266 -6.15 -13.30 30.49
CA ASP A 266 -6.17 -12.26 31.53
C ASP A 266 -7.48 -11.42 31.54
N PRO A 267 -8.27 -11.43 32.64
CA PRO A 267 -9.51 -10.64 32.79
C PRO A 267 -9.31 -9.11 32.76
N LEU A 268 -8.08 -8.60 32.85
CA LEU A 268 -7.81 -7.16 32.68
C LEU A 268 -8.05 -6.66 31.26
N ILE A 269 -7.91 -7.51 30.23
CA ILE A 269 -8.17 -7.11 28.84
C ILE A 269 -9.63 -6.75 28.67
N ASP A 270 -10.54 -7.52 29.25
CA ASP A 270 -11.98 -7.31 29.10
C ASP A 270 -12.45 -6.02 29.77
N ASP A 271 -11.77 -5.60 30.84
CA ASP A 271 -12.02 -4.32 31.51
C ASP A 271 -11.46 -3.13 30.71
N ILE A 272 -10.29 -3.28 30.08
CA ILE A 272 -9.73 -2.26 29.16
C ILE A 272 -10.59 -2.14 27.90
N LYS A 273 -11.03 -3.28 27.33
CA LYS A 273 -11.98 -3.33 26.21
C LYS A 273 -13.31 -2.66 26.58
N ARG A 274 -13.84 -2.89 27.78
CA ARG A 274 -15.06 -2.24 28.28
C ARG A 274 -14.92 -0.72 28.40
N ARG A 275 -13.78 -0.24 28.92
CA ARG A 275 -13.54 1.21 29.12
C ARG A 275 -13.26 1.96 27.82
N HIS A 276 -12.63 1.32 26.84
CA HIS A 276 -12.25 1.94 25.57
C HIS A 276 -13.05 1.44 24.36
N LYS A 277 -14.21 0.80 24.59
CA LYS A 277 -15.08 0.23 23.56
C LYS A 277 -15.47 1.22 22.45
N LYS A 278 -15.47 2.52 22.73
CA LYS A 278 -15.77 3.58 21.75
C LYS A 278 -14.64 3.83 20.74
N TYR A 279 -13.41 3.41 21.04
CA TYR A 279 -12.20 3.60 20.22
C TYR A 279 -11.65 2.30 19.64
N LEU A 280 -12.13 1.17 20.16
CA LEU A 280 -11.88 -0.15 19.61
C LEU A 280 -12.93 -0.40 18.51
N LEU A 281 -12.45 -0.63 17.29
CA LEU A 281 -13.29 -1.13 16.20
C LEU A 281 -13.97 -2.42 16.67
N ASP A 282 -15.28 -2.54 16.40
CA ASP A 282 -16.16 -3.64 16.82
C ASP A 282 -15.47 -5.01 16.80
N ASP A 283 -15.63 -5.75 17.90
CA ASP A 283 -15.06 -7.08 18.13
C ASP A 283 -15.61 -8.16 17.16
N ASP A 284 -16.65 -7.86 16.37
CA ASP A 284 -17.19 -8.77 15.33
C ASP A 284 -16.29 -8.91 14.08
N LEU A 285 -15.12 -8.26 14.07
CA LEU A 285 -14.22 -8.18 12.90
C LEU A 285 -13.02 -9.14 12.94
N LEU A 286 -12.95 -10.07 13.90
CA LEU A 286 -11.73 -10.86 14.17
C LEU A 286 -11.93 -12.35 14.49
N ASP A 287 -13.07 -12.96 14.16
CA ASP A 287 -13.07 -14.41 13.91
C ASP A 287 -12.38 -14.66 12.56
N ILE A 288 -11.05 -14.74 12.60
CA ILE A 288 -10.21 -15.22 11.52
C ILE A 288 -9.32 -16.33 12.07
N ASP A 289 -9.88 -17.53 12.11
CA ASP A 289 -9.09 -18.75 11.86
C ASP A 289 -8.53 -18.73 10.41
#